data_AF-A0A679FMM6-F1
#
_entry.id   AF-A0A679FMM6-F1
#
_cell.length_a   1.000
_cell.length_b   1.000
_cell.length_c   1.000
_cell.angle_alpha   90.00
_cell.angle_beta   90.00
_cell.angle_gamma   90.00
#
_symmetry.space_group_name_H-M   'P 1'
#
loop_
_entity.id
_entity.type
_entity.pdbx_description
1 polymer ?
#
loop_
_entity_poly.entity_id
_entity_poly.type
_entity_poly.pdbx_seq_one_letter_code
_entity_poly.pdbx_strand_id
1 'polypeptide(L)'
;MGKSLRKIKREREKTSSPFHPEVMKAWNRGFDAGAKRQNELDTQLMLEWLGKLEEIPGIGGKTAWKIREHFLEFMRERREPNDLYFAPSENTQ
;
A
#
# COMPACT_ATOMS: atom_id res chain seq x y z
N MET A 1 44.83 -6.80 -13.86
CA MET A 1 43.56 -6.34 -13.25
C MET A 1 42.27 -6.72 -14.02
N GLY A 2 42.28 -6.98 -15.34
CA GLY A 2 41.05 -7.18 -16.14
C GLY A 2 40.28 -8.51 -15.99
N LYS A 3 40.80 -9.53 -15.28
CA LYS A 3 40.05 -10.79 -15.01
C LYS A 3 39.11 -10.65 -13.80
N SER A 4 39.52 -9.88 -12.79
CA SER A 4 38.71 -9.64 -11.59
C SER A 4 37.49 -8.76 -11.90
N LEU A 5 37.70 -7.68 -12.67
CA LEU A 5 36.62 -6.81 -13.14
C LEU A 5 35.59 -7.55 -14.01
N ARG A 6 36.04 -8.51 -14.83
CA ARG A 6 35.15 -9.36 -15.62
C ARG A 6 34.29 -10.28 -14.77
N LYS A 7 34.84 -10.84 -13.68
CA LYS A 7 34.06 -11.65 -12.72
C LYS A 7 33.00 -10.80 -12.01
N ILE A 8 33.39 -9.62 -11.51
CA ILE A 8 32.46 -8.68 -10.85
C ILE A 8 31.34 -8.25 -11.79
N LYS A 9 31.66 -7.91 -13.05
CA LYS A 9 30.65 -7.55 -14.06
C LYS A 9 29.68 -8.71 -14.35
N ARG A 10 30.18 -9.94 -14.47
CA ARG A 10 29.37 -11.14 -14.72
C ARG A 10 28.45 -11.49 -13.56
N GLU A 11 28.91 -11.31 -12.32
CA GLU A 11 28.04 -11.52 -11.14
C GLU A 11 26.95 -10.44 -11.03
N ARG A 12 27.30 -9.19 -11.36
CA ARG A 12 26.35 -8.08 -11.41
C ARG A 12 25.29 -8.27 -12.49
N GLU A 13 25.68 -8.80 -13.66
CA GLU A 13 24.78 -9.17 -14.77
C GLU A 13 23.88 -10.36 -14.44
N LYS A 14 24.32 -11.30 -13.60
CA LYS A 14 23.43 -12.36 -13.08
C LYS A 14 22.32 -11.74 -12.24
N THR A 15 22.65 -10.83 -11.32
CA THR A 15 21.68 -10.14 -10.45
C THR A 15 20.87 -9.03 -11.13
N SER A 16 21.17 -8.65 -12.38
CA SER A 16 20.49 -7.52 -13.04
C SER A 16 19.15 -7.90 -13.68
N SER A 17 18.72 -9.15 -13.59
CA SER A 17 17.37 -9.53 -14.00
C SER A 17 16.35 -8.97 -13.01
N PRO A 18 15.29 -8.26 -13.46
CA PRO A 18 14.19 -7.82 -12.61
C PRO A 18 13.48 -8.96 -11.87
N PHE A 19 13.67 -10.20 -12.33
CA PHE A 19 13.12 -11.43 -11.76
C PHE A 19 14.09 -12.15 -10.81
N HIS A 20 15.24 -11.54 -10.47
CA HIS A 20 16.13 -12.14 -9.47
C HIS A 20 15.46 -12.08 -8.09
N PRO A 21 15.46 -13.17 -7.30
CA PRO A 21 14.73 -13.22 -6.02
C PRO A 21 15.06 -12.07 -5.05
N GLU A 22 16.33 -11.66 -4.98
CA GLU A 22 16.76 -10.54 -4.12
C GLU A 22 16.26 -9.18 -4.63
N VAL A 23 16.19 -8.99 -5.96
CA VAL A 23 15.66 -7.77 -6.58
C VAL A 23 14.14 -7.69 -6.37
N MET A 24 13.43 -8.80 -6.57
CA MET A 24 11.99 -8.89 -6.30
C MET A 24 11.68 -8.67 -4.82
N LYS A 25 12.46 -9.23 -3.90
CA LYS A 25 12.30 -9.04 -2.46
C LYS A 25 12.51 -7.58 -2.05
N ALA A 26 13.51 -6.91 -2.61
CA ALA A 26 13.74 -5.49 -2.38
C ALA A 26 12.59 -4.63 -2.96
N TRP A 27 12.11 -4.97 -4.16
CA TRP A 27 10.97 -4.31 -4.79
C TRP A 27 9.68 -4.48 -3.97
N ASN A 28 9.33 -5.70 -3.57
CA ASN A 28 8.16 -5.99 -2.73
C ASN A 28 8.21 -5.20 -1.42
N ARG A 29 9.37 -5.15 -0.74
CA ARG A 29 9.54 -4.35 0.48
C ARG A 29 9.31 -2.85 0.24
N GLY A 30 9.83 -2.32 -0.87
CA GLY A 30 9.62 -0.93 -1.25
C GLY A 30 8.16 -0.64 -1.59
N PHE A 31 7.51 -1.55 -2.29
CA PHE A 31 6.09 -1.49 -2.62
C PHE A 31 5.21 -1.51 -1.37
N ASP A 32 5.42 -2.47 -0.46
CA ASP A 32 4.67 -2.59 0.79
C ASP A 32 4.83 -1.34 1.67
N ALA A 33 6.05 -0.82 1.78
CA ALA A 33 6.32 0.42 2.52
C ALA A 33 5.65 1.63 1.88
N GLY A 34 5.63 1.69 0.54
CA GLY A 34 4.93 2.74 -0.22
C GLY A 34 3.42 2.67 -0.01
N ALA A 35 2.84 1.49 -0.15
CA ALA A 35 1.42 1.24 0.07
C ALA A 35 1.00 1.61 1.50
N LYS A 36 1.80 1.23 2.50
CA LYS A 36 1.55 1.61 3.90
C LYS A 36 1.56 3.13 4.08
N ARG A 37 2.57 3.82 3.56
CA ARG A 37 2.70 5.28 3.68
C ARG A 37 1.55 6.01 2.96
N GLN A 38 1.15 5.51 1.79
CA GLN A 38 0.02 6.07 1.05
C GLN A 38 -1.27 5.90 1.84
N ASN A 39 -1.54 4.70 2.36
CA ASN A 39 -2.72 4.44 3.18
C ASN A 39 -2.78 5.35 4.43
N GLU A 40 -1.63 5.60 5.08
CA GLU A 40 -1.53 6.52 6.22
C GLU A 40 -1.89 7.96 5.82
N LEU A 41 -1.35 8.46 4.70
CA LEU A 41 -1.63 9.80 4.20
C LEU A 41 -3.10 9.96 3.79
N ASP A 42 -3.63 9.00 3.04
CA ASP A 42 -5.02 9.00 2.59
C ASP A 42 -5.98 8.96 3.80
N THR A 43 -5.64 8.19 4.84
CA THR A 43 -6.40 8.15 6.09
C THR A 43 -6.38 9.49 6.82
N GLN A 44 -5.22 10.14 6.91
CA GLN A 44 -5.10 11.45 7.56
C GLN A 44 -5.93 12.50 6.85
N LEU A 45 -5.86 12.56 5.51
CA LEU A 45 -6.63 13.49 4.71
C LEU A 45 -8.14 13.26 4.87
N MET A 46 -8.58 12.00 4.88
CA MET A 46 -9.98 11.65 5.11
C MET A 46 -10.47 12.07 6.49
N LEU A 47 -9.69 11.85 7.54
CA LEU A 47 -10.04 12.27 8.91
C LEU A 47 -10.09 13.80 9.04
N GLU A 48 -9.17 14.52 8.40
CA GLU A 48 -9.18 15.97 8.36
C GLU A 48 -10.45 16.48 7.67
N TRP A 49 -10.81 15.90 6.52
CA TRP A 49 -12.03 16.23 5.79
C TRP A 49 -13.29 15.99 6.63
N LEU A 50 -13.36 14.85 7.34
CA LEU A 50 -14.46 14.54 8.27
C LEU A 50 -14.56 15.53 9.43
N GLY A 51 -13.43 16.10 9.86
CA GLY A 51 -13.39 17.18 10.86
C GLY A 51 -14.11 18.44 10.40
N LYS A 52 -14.00 18.78 9.10
CA LYS A 52 -14.53 20.01 8.50
C LYS A 52 -15.98 19.91 8.02
N LEU A 53 -16.69 18.80 8.30
CA LEU A 53 -18.07 18.60 7.84
C LEU A 53 -19.04 19.72 8.26
N GLU A 54 -18.82 20.32 9.43
CA GLU A 54 -19.68 21.39 9.96
C GLU A 54 -19.45 22.75 9.28
N GLU A 55 -18.38 22.87 8.48
CA GLU A 55 -18.13 24.05 7.64
C GLU A 55 -19.02 24.05 6.39
N ILE A 56 -19.60 22.90 6.03
CA ILE A 56 -20.49 22.78 4.87
C ILE A 56 -21.85 23.41 5.22
N PRO A 57 -22.30 24.43 4.47
CA PRO A 57 -23.61 25.04 4.71
C PRO A 57 -24.73 24.00 4.67
N GLY A 58 -25.55 23.98 5.72
CA GLY A 58 -26.64 23.00 5.87
C GLY A 58 -26.27 21.72 6.63
N ILE A 59 -24.99 21.52 6.98
CA ILE A 59 -24.56 20.42 7.85
C ILE A 59 -24.28 20.96 9.26
N GLY A 60 -25.20 20.70 10.19
CA GLY A 60 -24.97 20.96 11.62
C GLY A 60 -24.27 19.79 12.32
N GLY A 61 -23.79 20.00 13.55
CA GLY A 61 -23.02 19.02 14.32
C GLY A 61 -23.69 17.64 14.47
N LYS A 62 -25.01 17.60 14.62
CA LYS A 62 -25.76 16.32 14.69
C LYS A 62 -25.68 15.51 13.38
N THR A 63 -25.74 16.19 12.24
CA THR A 63 -25.63 15.54 10.92
C THR A 63 -24.18 15.15 10.65
N ALA A 64 -23.22 16.03 10.96
CA ALA A 64 -21.81 15.72 10.85
C ALA A 64 -21.42 14.49 11.69
N TRP A 65 -21.92 14.38 12.92
CA TRP A 65 -21.70 13.21 13.78
C TRP A 65 -22.17 11.90 13.12
N LYS A 66 -23.40 11.89 12.59
CA LYS A 66 -23.95 10.70 11.91
C LYS A 66 -23.11 10.29 10.69
N ILE A 67 -22.62 11.26 9.92
CA ILE A 67 -21.76 10.99 8.75
C ILE A 67 -20.43 10.36 9.21
N ARG A 68 -19.81 10.90 10.27
CA ARG A 68 -18.57 10.34 10.84
C ARG A 68 -18.76 8.91 11.32
N GLU A 69 -19.84 8.66 12.06
CA GLU A 69 -20.19 7.34 12.58
C GLU A 69 -20.41 6.32 11.44
N HIS A 70 -21.23 6.67 10.45
CA HIS A 70 -21.49 5.81 9.30
C HIS A 70 -20.22 5.48 8.50
N PHE A 71 -19.33 6.47 8.31
CA PHE A 71 -18.05 6.24 7.64
C PHE A 71 -17.14 5.27 8.42
N LEU A 72 -17.03 5.45 9.74
CA LEU A 72 -16.20 4.59 10.58
C LEU A 72 -16.73 3.15 10.62
N GLU A 73 -18.06 2.98 10.64
CA GLU A 73 -18.70 1.67 10.56
C GLU A 73 -18.44 0.99 9.22
N PHE A 74 -18.58 1.70 8.10
CA PHE A 74 -18.26 1.19 6.76
C PHE A 74 -16.78 0.75 6.64
N MET A 75 -15.85 1.54 7.18
CA MET A 75 -14.43 1.20 7.19
C MET A 75 -14.12 0.00 8.09
N ARG A 76 -14.87 -0.18 9.18
CA ARG A 76 -14.75 -1.34 10.08
C ARG A 76 -15.22 -2.62 9.37
N GLU A 77 -16.36 -2.59 8.69
CA GLU A 77 -16.89 -3.73 7.93
C GLU A 77 -15.95 -4.15 6.79
N ARG A 78 -15.25 -3.21 6.16
CA ARG A 78 -14.25 -3.49 5.13
C ARG A 78 -12.88 -3.93 5.65
N ARG A 79 -12.65 -3.82 6.96
CA ARG A 79 -11.45 -4.32 7.63
C ARG A 79 -11.59 -5.78 8.07
N GLU A 80 -12.81 -6.33 8.10
CA GLU A 80 -13.04 -7.76 8.25
C GLU A 80 -12.50 -8.50 7.01
N PRO A 81 -11.82 -9.65 7.18
CA PRO A 81 -11.01 -10.26 6.12
C PRO A 81 -11.89 -11.04 5.14
N ASN A 82 -12.52 -10.35 4.19
CA ASN A 82 -12.84 -10.95 2.91
C ASN A 82 -11.85 -10.41 1.86
N ASP A 83 -11.10 -11.36 1.28
CA ASP A 83 -10.24 -11.27 0.09
C ASP A 83 -8.86 -10.62 0.31
N LEU A 84 -7.81 -11.30 0.78
CA LEU A 84 -7.25 -12.54 0.18
C LEU A 84 -7.27 -12.57 -1.36
N TYR A 85 -6.92 -11.45 -1.99
CA TYR A 85 -6.35 -11.44 -3.35
C TYR A 85 -4.85 -11.85 -3.38
N PHE A 86 -4.43 -12.69 -2.45
CA PHE A 86 -3.36 -13.66 -2.73
C PHE A 86 -4.06 -14.91 -3.26
N ALA A 87 -4.54 -14.85 -4.51
CA ALA A 87 -4.61 -16.07 -5.28
C ALA A 87 -3.15 -16.55 -5.41
N PRO A 88 -2.75 -17.70 -4.82
CA PRO A 88 -1.48 -18.28 -5.21
C PRO A 88 -1.59 -18.49 -6.72
N SER A 89 -0.69 -17.87 -7.49
CA SER A 89 -0.54 -18.22 -8.89
C SER A 89 -0.17 -19.70 -8.93
N GLU A 90 -1.16 -20.57 -9.11
CA GLU A 90 -0.95 -21.92 -9.58
C GLU A 90 -0.36 -21.81 -10.99
N ASN A 91 0.97 -21.67 -11.05
CA ASN A 91 1.75 -21.91 -12.23
C ASN A 91 2.61 -23.15 -12.01
N THR A 92 2.07 -24.25 -12.52
CA THR A 92 2.75 -25.15 -13.45
C THR A 92 3.88 -26.03 -12.89
N GLN A 93 3.56 -27.30 -12.68
CA GLN A 93 4.40 -28.42 -13.13
C GLN A 93 3.70 -29.14 -14.27
#